data_AF-A0A931REI4-F1
#
_entry.id   AF-A0A931REI4-F1
#
_cell.length_a   1.000
_cell.length_b   1.000
_cell.length_c   1.000
_cell.angle_alpha   90.00
_cell.angle_beta   90.00
_cell.angle_gamma   90.00
#
_symmetry.space_group_name_H-M   'P 1'
#
loop_
_entity.id
_entity.type
_entity.pdbx_description
1 polymer ?
#
loop_
_entity_poly.entity_id
_entity_poly.type
_entity_poly.pdbx_seq_one_letter_code
_entity_poly.pdbx_strand_id
1 'polypeptide(L)'
;MKILTYILILLSFLVSPTISLVFAQESVKSNPVITRVGDAPLDQKPQVSNSLQLGVRATAPDIPDAALEGAIKEKFGITMRNYGTRHLRWAWEKFWDVSHTKFFDYVRGSTIFASVPRDSSQVGCFKGVSVYVGTYQDETLFKLILIHELGHVIANCNNREQIRWSDYLRAHAVEKGVTWYGNHAYECTKSNNISEDFAETIAYYLNPETKLQTVLCSPDYHPPNLREDFPLHYNVANYILGNY
;
A
#
# COMPACT_ATOMS: atom_id res chain seq x y z
N MET A 1 -30.30 29.75 50.10
CA MET A 1 -30.06 31.18 50.41
C MET A 1 -28.59 31.31 50.78
N LYS A 2 -27.93 32.36 50.27
CA LYS A 2 -26.48 32.70 50.24
C LYS A 2 -25.71 32.38 51.55
N ILE A 3 -24.40 32.11 51.58
CA ILE A 3 -23.30 33.08 51.34
C ILE A 3 -21.94 32.34 51.13
N LEU A 4 -21.18 32.80 50.12
CA LEU A 4 -19.75 32.57 49.85
C LEU A 4 -18.84 33.10 50.98
N THR A 5 -17.63 32.56 51.17
CA THR A 5 -16.39 33.38 51.28
C THR A 5 -15.13 32.58 50.91
N TYR A 6 -14.45 33.13 49.89
CA TYR A 6 -13.08 33.04 49.39
C TYR A 6 -11.95 32.51 50.28
N ILE A 7 -11.02 31.74 49.68
CA ILE A 7 -9.56 31.98 49.78
C ILE A 7 -8.93 31.86 48.38
N LEU A 8 -8.28 32.95 48.01
CA LEU A 8 -7.44 33.22 46.83
C LEU A 8 -5.99 32.76 47.12
N ILE A 9 -5.09 32.88 46.12
CA ILE A 9 -3.60 32.86 46.19
C ILE A 9 -3.00 31.48 45.81
N LEU A 10 -2.03 31.30 44.88
CA LEU A 10 -1.02 32.16 44.26
C LEU A 10 -0.61 31.59 42.87
N LEU A 11 -0.31 32.50 41.95
CA LEU A 11 0.39 32.26 40.68
C LEU A 11 1.79 31.67 40.88
N SER A 12 2.24 30.84 39.93
CA SER A 12 3.63 30.87 39.48
C SER A 12 3.73 30.62 37.98
N PHE A 13 4.25 31.64 37.30
CA PHE A 13 4.65 31.68 35.91
C PHE A 13 5.87 30.79 35.66
N LEU A 14 5.84 29.99 34.60
CA LEU A 14 7.06 29.57 33.88
C LEU A 14 6.78 29.70 32.39
N VAL A 15 7.02 30.91 31.88
CA VAL A 15 7.10 31.19 30.45
C VAL A 15 8.47 30.71 29.99
N SER A 16 8.54 29.65 29.20
CA SER A 16 9.77 29.26 28.51
C SER A 16 9.98 30.20 27.31
N PRO A 17 11.17 30.79 27.13
CA PRO A 17 11.50 31.49 25.91
C PRO A 17 11.89 30.47 24.84
N THR A 18 11.06 30.27 23.83
CA THR A 18 11.49 29.62 22.58
C THR A 18 12.34 30.60 21.81
N ILE A 19 13.66 30.41 21.91
CA ILE A 19 14.67 30.98 21.02
C ILE A 19 14.38 30.46 19.61
N SER A 20 13.76 31.28 18.77
CA SER A 20 13.73 31.04 17.32
C SER A 20 15.07 31.47 16.75
N LEU A 21 15.99 30.52 16.64
CA LEU A 21 17.20 30.65 15.84
C LEU A 21 16.80 30.74 14.36
N VAL A 22 16.81 31.97 13.85
CA VAL A 22 16.75 32.27 12.42
C VAL A 22 18.08 31.79 11.82
N PHE A 23 18.08 30.62 11.19
CA PHE A 23 19.12 30.27 10.24
C PHE A 23 18.82 31.00 8.93
N ALA A 24 19.57 32.08 8.69
CA ALA A 24 19.73 32.63 7.35
C ALA A 24 20.48 31.59 6.51
N GLN A 25 19.77 30.83 5.66
CA GLN A 25 20.40 30.10 4.57
C GLN A 25 20.73 31.10 3.47
N GLU A 26 22.02 31.31 3.24
CA GLU A 26 22.52 31.95 2.03
C GLU A 26 22.04 31.17 0.80
N SER A 27 21.27 31.86 -0.04
CA SER A 27 20.92 31.41 -1.38
C SER A 27 22.17 31.49 -2.26
N VAL A 28 22.89 30.37 -2.35
CA VAL A 28 23.89 30.19 -3.41
C VAL A 28 23.14 29.92 -4.71
N LYS A 29 23.03 30.94 -5.56
CA LYS A 29 22.66 30.80 -6.97
C LYS A 29 23.72 29.97 -7.69
N SER A 30 23.56 28.66 -7.74
CA SER A 30 24.25 27.84 -8.74
C SER A 30 23.44 27.86 -10.03
N ASN A 31 24.00 28.45 -11.07
CA ASN A 31 23.50 28.30 -12.44
C ASN A 31 23.40 26.81 -12.79
N PRO A 32 22.28 26.31 -13.35
CA PRO A 32 22.27 24.97 -13.91
C PRO A 32 23.16 24.98 -15.16
N VAL A 33 24.25 24.21 -15.10
CA VAL A 33 24.97 23.77 -16.29
C VAL A 33 24.03 22.84 -17.05
N ILE A 34 23.39 23.36 -18.09
CA ILE A 34 22.66 22.56 -19.09
C ILE A 34 23.72 21.92 -19.99
N THR A 35 24.22 20.76 -19.59
CA THR A 35 24.82 19.84 -20.56
C THR A 35 23.69 19.14 -21.30
N ARG A 36 23.45 19.56 -22.55
CA ARG A 36 22.69 18.76 -23.52
C ARG A 36 23.42 17.44 -23.70
N VAL A 37 22.90 16.37 -23.09
CA VAL A 37 23.28 15.01 -23.46
C VAL A 37 22.53 14.72 -24.75
N GLY A 38 23.29 14.53 -25.84
CA GLY A 38 22.75 14.23 -27.15
C GLY A 38 21.97 12.92 -27.14
N ASP A 39 21.00 12.84 -28.04
CA ASP A 39 20.26 11.62 -28.32
C ASP A 39 21.24 10.48 -28.60
N ALA A 40 21.04 9.35 -27.92
CA ALA A 40 21.79 8.14 -28.18
C ALA A 40 21.58 7.69 -29.65
N PRO A 41 22.59 7.12 -30.32
CA PRO A 41 22.45 6.61 -31.68
C PRO A 41 21.29 5.61 -31.77
N LEU A 42 20.45 5.75 -32.79
CA LEU A 42 19.22 4.99 -33.00
C LEU A 42 19.39 3.48 -33.28
N ASP A 43 20.61 2.95 -33.28
CA ASP A 43 20.89 1.60 -33.81
C ASP A 43 21.38 0.59 -32.77
N GLN A 44 21.17 0.85 -31.48
CA GLN A 44 21.33 -0.16 -30.43
C GLN A 44 20.13 -0.15 -29.46
N LYS A 45 18.92 -0.41 -29.99
CA LYS A 45 17.89 -1.00 -29.15
C LYS A 45 18.39 -2.38 -28.72
N PRO A 46 18.52 -2.66 -27.40
CA PRO A 46 18.55 -4.05 -26.96
C PRO A 46 17.30 -4.69 -27.55
N GLN A 47 17.47 -5.79 -28.30
CA GLN A 47 16.34 -6.67 -28.52
C GLN A 47 15.87 -7.09 -27.13
N VAL A 48 14.77 -6.49 -26.68
CA VAL A 48 13.98 -7.00 -25.57
C VAL A 48 13.56 -8.37 -26.05
N SER A 49 14.19 -9.41 -25.50
CA SER A 49 13.79 -10.78 -25.75
C SER A 49 12.34 -10.88 -25.30
N ASN A 50 11.43 -10.97 -26.27
CA ASN A 50 10.03 -11.34 -26.07
C ASN A 50 9.94 -12.82 -25.68
N SER A 51 10.48 -13.13 -24.50
CA SER A 51 10.24 -14.38 -23.80
C SER A 51 10.02 -14.05 -22.33
N LEU A 52 9.01 -13.23 -22.04
CA LEU A 52 8.16 -13.51 -20.89
C LEU A 52 7.48 -14.84 -21.22
N GLN A 53 8.19 -15.94 -20.99
CA GLN A 53 7.50 -17.13 -20.52
C GLN A 53 6.77 -16.63 -19.27
N LEU A 54 5.46 -16.43 -19.38
CA LEU A 54 4.57 -16.55 -18.24
C LEU A 54 4.86 -17.94 -17.67
N GLY A 55 5.85 -18.01 -16.78
CA GLY A 55 6.22 -19.22 -16.09
C GLY A 55 4.94 -19.68 -15.42
N VAL A 56 4.55 -20.93 -15.68
CA VAL A 56 3.43 -21.57 -15.00
C VAL A 56 3.59 -21.27 -13.51
N ARG A 57 2.75 -20.38 -12.97
CA ARG A 57 2.85 -19.99 -11.57
C ARG A 57 2.67 -21.25 -10.74
N ALA A 58 3.69 -21.56 -9.95
CA ALA A 58 3.69 -22.77 -9.15
C ALA A 58 2.44 -22.76 -8.27
N THR A 59 1.61 -23.80 -8.41
CA THR A 59 0.43 -23.96 -7.56
C THR A 59 0.88 -24.06 -6.10
N ALA A 60 0.13 -23.43 -5.21
CA ALA A 60 0.40 -23.52 -3.78
C ALA A 60 0.36 -24.98 -3.32
N PRO A 61 1.30 -25.43 -2.48
CA PRO A 61 1.25 -26.76 -1.89
C PRO A 61 -0.08 -26.95 -1.17
N ASP A 62 -0.66 -28.14 -1.30
CA ASP A 62 -1.86 -28.47 -0.53
C ASP A 62 -1.48 -28.65 0.94
N ILE A 63 -2.24 -27.97 1.81
CA ILE A 63 -2.04 -27.99 3.25
C ILE A 63 -3.37 -28.42 3.89
N PRO A 64 -3.36 -29.36 4.85
CA PRO A 64 -4.57 -29.73 5.58
C PRO A 64 -5.22 -28.50 6.24
N ASP A 65 -6.55 -28.42 6.20
CA ASP A 65 -7.32 -27.27 6.70
C ASP A 65 -6.92 -26.85 8.13
N ALA A 66 -6.72 -27.82 9.02
CA ALA A 66 -6.34 -27.59 10.41
C ALA A 66 -4.95 -26.95 10.58
N ALA A 67 -4.09 -27.00 9.56
CA ALA A 67 -2.73 -26.47 9.58
C ALA A 67 -2.59 -25.11 8.85
N LEU A 68 -3.63 -24.63 8.15
CA LEU A 68 -3.53 -23.42 7.31
C LEU A 68 -3.09 -22.17 8.07
N GLU A 69 -3.68 -21.86 9.23
CA GLU A 69 -3.30 -20.67 10.02
C GLU A 69 -1.83 -20.72 10.45
N GLY A 70 -1.37 -21.90 10.91
CA GLY A 70 0.01 -22.13 11.31
C GLY A 70 0.98 -21.99 10.14
N ALA A 71 0.64 -22.59 8.99
CA ALA A 71 1.46 -22.53 7.79
C ALA A 71 1.59 -21.11 7.22
N ILE A 72 0.51 -20.32 7.23
CA ILE A 72 0.55 -18.91 6.82
C ILE A 72 1.51 -18.12 7.71
N LYS A 73 1.42 -18.31 9.04
CA LYS A 73 2.31 -17.64 9.99
C LYS A 73 3.76 -18.07 9.83
N GLU A 74 4.03 -19.36 9.69
CA GLU A 74 5.39 -19.88 9.57
C GLU A 74 6.04 -19.45 8.25
N LYS A 75 5.33 -19.58 7.13
CA LYS A 75 5.88 -19.32 5.79
C LYS A 75 5.99 -17.83 5.47
N PHE A 76 4.96 -17.06 5.80
CA PHE A 76 4.83 -15.66 5.38
C PHE A 76 5.03 -14.68 6.54
N GLY A 77 5.02 -15.15 7.78
CA GLY A 77 5.10 -14.29 8.96
C GLY A 77 3.86 -13.42 9.15
N ILE A 78 2.71 -13.83 8.61
CA ILE A 78 1.42 -13.16 8.78
C ILE A 78 0.57 -13.98 9.75
N THR A 79 0.01 -13.33 10.76
CA THR A 79 -0.98 -13.98 11.64
C THR A 79 -2.38 -13.66 11.13
N MET A 80 -3.21 -14.66 10.83
CA MET A 80 -4.61 -14.44 10.45
C MET A 80 -5.54 -14.90 11.57
N ARG A 81 -6.44 -14.04 12.04
CA ARG A 81 -7.33 -14.30 13.18
C ARG A 81 -8.79 -14.25 12.77
N ASN A 82 -9.60 -15.13 13.36
CA ASN A 82 -11.06 -15.19 13.20
C ASN A 82 -11.54 -15.47 11.77
N TYR A 83 -10.70 -16.09 10.94
CA TYR A 83 -11.09 -16.55 9.60
C TYR A 83 -11.52 -18.00 9.61
N GLY A 84 -12.53 -18.32 8.81
CA GLY A 84 -12.86 -19.69 8.48
C GLY A 84 -11.86 -20.29 7.49
N THR A 85 -11.82 -21.62 7.44
CA THR A 85 -10.93 -22.41 6.58
C THR A 85 -10.87 -21.94 5.13
N ARG A 86 -12.02 -21.62 4.53
CA ARG A 86 -12.11 -21.15 3.14
C ARG A 86 -11.26 -19.90 2.89
N HIS A 87 -11.37 -18.89 3.75
CA HIS A 87 -10.60 -17.64 3.61
C HIS A 87 -9.12 -17.83 3.91
N LEU A 88 -8.78 -18.69 4.89
CA LEU A 88 -7.39 -19.06 5.14
C LEU A 88 -6.77 -19.74 3.92
N ARG A 89 -7.50 -20.62 3.24
CA ARG A 89 -7.02 -21.29 2.02
C ARG A 89 -6.80 -20.29 0.88
N TRP A 90 -7.74 -19.37 0.67
CA TRP A 90 -7.58 -18.30 -0.32
C TRP A 90 -6.38 -17.39 -0.02
N ALA A 91 -6.16 -17.05 1.27
CA ALA A 91 -5.00 -16.28 1.67
C ALA A 91 -3.69 -17.07 1.46
N TRP A 92 -3.66 -18.36 1.80
CA TRP A 92 -2.51 -19.25 1.54
C TRP A 92 -2.12 -19.27 0.06
N GLU A 93 -3.09 -19.50 -0.82
CA GLU A 93 -2.87 -19.50 -2.27
C GLU A 93 -2.37 -18.15 -2.77
N LYS A 94 -2.97 -17.05 -2.31
CA LYS A 94 -2.57 -15.72 -2.75
C LYS A 94 -1.19 -15.33 -2.24
N PHE A 95 -0.87 -15.68 -1.00
CA PHE A 95 0.43 -15.42 -0.42
C PHE A 95 1.52 -16.27 -1.07
N TRP A 96 1.22 -17.51 -1.40
CA TRP A 96 2.13 -18.34 -2.18
C TRP A 96 2.41 -17.74 -3.56
N ASP A 97 1.35 -17.34 -4.27
CA ASP A 97 1.41 -16.70 -5.59
C ASP A 97 2.37 -15.49 -5.60
N VAL A 98 2.33 -14.64 -4.57
CA VAL A 98 3.20 -13.45 -4.48
C VAL A 98 4.52 -13.69 -3.72
N SER A 99 4.80 -14.91 -3.26
CA SER A 99 5.95 -15.21 -2.38
C SER A 99 7.33 -15.07 -3.01
N HIS A 100 7.38 -14.98 -4.34
CA HIS A 100 8.60 -14.73 -5.10
C HIS A 100 8.92 -13.23 -5.26
N THR A 101 8.04 -12.35 -4.77
CA THR A 101 8.24 -10.90 -4.72
C THR A 101 8.78 -10.47 -3.35
N LYS A 102 9.17 -9.20 -3.21
CA LYS A 102 9.53 -8.58 -1.93
C LYS A 102 8.34 -8.23 -1.05
N PHE A 103 7.12 -8.59 -1.43
CA PHE A 103 5.89 -8.23 -0.70
C PHE A 103 6.00 -8.51 0.81
N PHE A 104 6.47 -9.70 1.18
CA PHE A 104 6.59 -10.09 2.59
C PHE A 104 7.71 -9.39 3.37
N ASP A 105 8.65 -8.71 2.70
CA ASP A 105 9.66 -7.90 3.40
C ASP A 105 9.02 -6.69 4.10
N TYR A 106 7.87 -6.22 3.57
CA TYR A 106 7.18 -5.03 4.07
C TYR A 106 6.01 -5.32 5.01
N VAL A 107 5.43 -6.52 4.93
CA VAL A 107 4.19 -6.85 5.66
C VAL A 107 4.37 -7.95 6.71
N ARG A 108 5.55 -8.57 6.80
CA ARG A 108 5.86 -9.58 7.82
C ARG A 108 5.66 -9.01 9.24
N GLY A 109 5.09 -9.82 10.12
CA GLY A 109 4.73 -9.43 11.48
C GLY A 109 3.31 -8.86 11.60
N SER A 110 2.58 -8.69 10.49
CA SER A 110 1.20 -8.23 10.52
C SER A 110 0.24 -9.28 11.07
N THR A 111 -0.78 -8.81 11.78
CA THR A 111 -1.94 -9.57 12.21
C THR A 111 -3.16 -9.09 11.45
N ILE A 112 -3.77 -9.97 10.66
CA ILE A 112 -4.97 -9.70 9.89
C ILE A 112 -6.17 -10.29 10.63
N PHE A 113 -7.09 -9.43 11.04
CA PHE A 113 -8.33 -9.81 11.69
C PHE A 113 -9.46 -9.87 10.66
N ALA A 114 -10.30 -10.89 10.74
CA ALA A 114 -11.58 -10.88 10.04
C ALA A 114 -12.46 -9.75 10.61
N SER A 115 -12.92 -8.85 9.75
CA SER A 115 -13.86 -7.80 10.10
C SER A 115 -15.30 -8.20 9.78
N VAL A 116 -16.21 -7.91 10.70
CA VAL A 116 -17.66 -8.09 10.53
C VAL A 116 -18.38 -6.87 11.10
N PRO A 117 -19.28 -6.20 10.34
CA PRO A 117 -19.60 -6.43 8.93
C PRO A 117 -18.73 -5.59 7.98
N ARG A 118 -18.01 -6.23 7.05
CA ARG A 118 -17.43 -5.69 5.80
C ARG A 118 -16.58 -4.40 5.83
N ASP A 119 -16.28 -3.85 6.99
CA ASP A 119 -15.40 -2.69 7.07
C ASP A 119 -13.96 -3.16 7.14
N SER A 120 -13.24 -3.06 6.02
CA SER A 120 -11.79 -3.12 6.06
C SER A 120 -11.26 -1.78 6.56
N SER A 121 -10.43 -1.79 7.61
CA SER A 121 -9.98 -0.55 8.22
C SER A 121 -8.57 -0.64 8.81
N GLN A 122 -7.95 0.54 8.76
CA GLN A 122 -6.73 1.06 9.34
C GLN A 122 -5.67 0.09 9.91
N VAL A 123 -4.44 0.40 9.50
CA VAL A 123 -3.20 -0.16 10.00
C VAL A 123 -2.75 0.57 11.28
N GLY A 124 -2.70 -0.13 12.40
CA GLY A 124 -1.90 0.35 13.53
C GLY A 124 -0.44 -0.03 13.30
N CYS A 125 0.51 0.90 13.19
CA CYS A 125 1.94 0.57 13.05
C CYS A 125 2.70 0.57 14.39
N PHE A 126 2.11 1.12 15.45
CA PHE A 126 2.74 1.26 16.76
C PHE A 126 2.43 0.04 17.64
N LYS A 127 3.46 -0.72 18.00
CA LYS A 127 3.40 -1.98 18.81
C LYS A 127 2.83 -3.20 18.07
N GLY A 128 3.01 -3.25 16.75
CA GLY A 128 2.59 -4.36 15.88
C GLY A 128 1.62 -3.89 14.81
N VAL A 129 1.62 -4.56 13.67
CA VAL A 129 0.77 -4.21 12.51
C VAL A 129 -0.54 -4.97 12.61
N SER A 130 -1.66 -4.26 12.73
CA SER A 130 -3.01 -4.86 12.72
C SER A 130 -3.78 -4.39 11.49
N VAL A 131 -4.39 -5.32 10.77
CA VAL A 131 -5.17 -5.04 9.55
C VAL A 131 -6.53 -5.71 9.69
N TYR A 132 -7.61 -5.02 9.35
CA TYR A 132 -8.95 -5.58 9.35
C TYR A 132 -9.39 -5.79 7.90
N VAL A 133 -9.75 -7.03 7.54
CA VAL A 133 -10.21 -7.39 6.19
C VAL A 133 -11.57 -8.10 6.30
N GLY A 134 -12.54 -7.70 5.49
CA GLY A 134 -13.88 -8.31 5.48
C GLY A 134 -13.89 -9.78 5.03
N THR A 135 -14.90 -10.54 5.45
CA THR A 135 -15.15 -11.91 4.97
C THR A 135 -16.03 -11.91 3.71
N TYR A 136 -15.40 -11.76 2.55
CA TYR A 136 -16.09 -11.76 1.25
C TYR A 136 -16.47 -13.19 0.80
N GLN A 137 -17.54 -13.33 0.02
CA GLN A 137 -17.96 -14.63 -0.53
C GLN A 137 -17.27 -14.96 -1.86
N ASP A 138 -16.77 -13.95 -2.55
CA ASP A 138 -16.02 -14.09 -3.80
C ASP A 138 -14.52 -14.17 -3.48
N GLU A 139 -13.87 -15.22 -3.99
CA GLU A 139 -12.45 -15.49 -3.78
C GLU A 139 -11.56 -14.39 -4.37
N THR A 140 -11.84 -13.98 -5.61
CA THR A 140 -11.03 -13.00 -6.34
C THR A 140 -11.14 -11.65 -5.65
N LEU A 141 -12.35 -11.26 -5.20
CA LEU A 141 -12.58 -10.04 -4.46
C LEU A 141 -11.86 -10.07 -3.11
N PHE A 142 -11.94 -11.19 -2.38
CA PHE A 142 -11.23 -11.36 -1.12
C PHE A 142 -9.72 -11.21 -1.31
N LYS A 143 -9.13 -11.89 -2.30
CA LYS A 143 -7.70 -11.82 -2.60
C LYS A 143 -7.28 -10.41 -3.00
N LEU A 144 -8.10 -9.70 -3.79
CA LEU A 144 -7.83 -8.32 -4.18
C LEU A 144 -7.83 -7.38 -2.97
N ILE A 145 -8.87 -7.44 -2.14
CA ILE A 145 -9.00 -6.59 -0.95
C ILE A 145 -7.92 -6.93 0.09
N LEU A 146 -7.59 -8.20 0.27
CA LEU A 146 -6.50 -8.62 1.14
C LEU A 146 -5.17 -7.95 0.77
N ILE A 147 -4.83 -7.92 -0.53
CA ILE A 147 -3.62 -7.25 -0.99
C ILE A 147 -3.74 -5.73 -0.88
N HIS A 148 -4.91 -5.15 -1.18
CA HIS A 148 -5.17 -3.72 -1.00
C HIS A 148 -4.88 -3.27 0.44
N GLU A 149 -5.47 -3.94 1.44
CA GLU A 149 -5.26 -3.57 2.84
C GLU A 149 -3.81 -3.75 3.31
N LEU A 150 -3.11 -4.75 2.77
CA LEU A 150 -1.67 -4.91 3.00
C LEU A 150 -0.84 -3.85 2.25
N GLY A 151 -1.34 -3.29 1.15
CA GLY A 151 -0.76 -2.11 0.50
C GLY A 151 -0.72 -0.89 1.43
N HIS A 152 -1.75 -0.70 2.26
CA HIS A 152 -1.73 0.34 3.31
C HIS A 152 -0.65 0.09 4.37
N VAL A 153 -0.30 -1.17 4.67
CA VAL A 153 0.84 -1.50 5.57
C VAL A 153 2.15 -1.07 4.93
N ILE A 154 2.34 -1.36 3.63
CA ILE A 154 3.52 -0.94 2.89
C ILE A 154 3.66 0.59 2.94
N ALA A 155 2.58 1.33 2.67
CA ALA A 155 2.60 2.79 2.67
C ALA A 155 2.89 3.41 4.05
N ASN A 156 2.23 2.89 5.10
CA ASN A 156 2.14 3.59 6.39
C ASN A 156 3.15 3.10 7.44
N CYS A 157 3.61 1.84 7.36
CA CYS A 157 4.47 1.25 8.39
C CYS A 157 5.93 1.10 7.98
N ASN A 158 6.28 1.48 6.74
CA ASN A 158 7.63 1.32 6.22
C ASN A 158 8.29 2.68 5.94
N ASN A 159 9.62 2.68 5.79
CA ASN A 159 10.36 3.91 5.53
C ASN A 159 10.00 4.47 4.13
N ARG A 160 9.70 5.76 4.05
CA ARG A 160 9.32 6.46 2.81
C ARG A 160 10.36 6.35 1.70
N GLU A 161 11.64 6.27 2.02
CA GLU A 161 12.72 6.06 1.05
C GLU A 161 12.68 4.63 0.48
N GLN A 162 12.42 3.63 1.33
CA GLN A 162 12.33 2.23 0.91
C GLN A 162 11.17 2.00 -0.07
N ILE A 163 10.07 2.74 0.09
CA ILE A 163 8.90 2.66 -0.79
C ILE A 163 8.89 3.74 -1.90
N ARG A 164 9.99 4.49 -2.08
CA ARG A 164 10.12 5.58 -3.06
C ARG A 164 8.91 6.54 -3.08
N TRP A 165 8.51 7.02 -1.91
CA TRP A 165 7.29 7.82 -1.76
C TRP A 165 7.25 9.05 -2.67
N SER A 166 8.38 9.72 -2.90
CA SER A 166 8.47 10.86 -3.83
C SER A 166 8.15 10.51 -5.28
N ASP A 167 8.61 9.33 -5.73
CA ASP A 167 8.33 8.87 -7.09
C ASP A 167 6.88 8.43 -7.24
N TYR A 168 6.31 7.84 -6.18
CA TYR A 168 4.89 7.56 -6.11
C TYR A 168 4.03 8.84 -6.17
N LEU A 169 4.37 9.88 -5.38
CA LEU A 169 3.68 11.17 -5.45
C LEU A 169 3.75 11.79 -6.85
N ARG A 170 4.88 11.62 -7.54
CA ARG A 170 5.02 12.05 -8.93
C ARG A 170 4.12 11.24 -9.87
N ALA A 171 4.07 9.91 -9.71
CA ALA A 171 3.18 9.04 -10.48
C ALA A 171 1.73 9.49 -10.33
N HIS A 172 1.25 9.66 -9.10
CA HIS A 172 -0.10 10.14 -8.83
C HIS A 172 -0.38 11.54 -9.39
N ALA A 173 0.59 12.47 -9.33
CA ALA A 173 0.40 13.81 -9.88
C ALA A 173 0.20 13.80 -11.42
N VAL A 174 0.94 12.94 -12.11
CA VAL A 174 0.98 12.83 -13.59
C VAL A 174 -0.15 11.95 -14.12
N GLU A 175 -0.27 10.73 -13.60
CA GLU A 175 -1.18 9.70 -14.11
C GLU A 175 -2.52 9.67 -13.36
N LYS A 176 -2.65 10.47 -12.28
CA LYS A 176 -3.79 10.39 -11.35
C LYS A 176 -3.84 9.04 -10.67
N GLY A 177 -4.98 8.67 -10.09
CA GLY A 177 -5.14 7.35 -9.50
C GLY A 177 -5.34 6.24 -10.54
N VAL A 178 -4.83 5.05 -10.25
CA VAL A 178 -4.91 3.86 -11.12
C VAL A 178 -6.34 3.33 -11.24
N THR A 179 -7.22 3.71 -10.32
CA THR A 179 -8.66 3.51 -10.42
C THR A 179 -9.39 4.80 -10.10
N TRP A 180 -10.68 4.84 -10.43
CA TRP A 180 -11.54 5.95 -10.01
C TRP A 180 -11.54 6.11 -8.49
N TYR A 181 -11.58 4.99 -7.75
CA TYR A 181 -11.49 4.99 -6.29
C TYR A 181 -10.16 5.57 -5.80
N GLY A 182 -9.02 5.14 -6.34
CA GLY A 182 -7.73 5.72 -6.00
C GLY A 182 -7.68 7.25 -6.23
N ASN A 183 -8.28 7.74 -7.32
CA ASN A 183 -8.27 9.17 -7.62
C ASN A 183 -9.31 9.99 -6.82
N HIS A 184 -10.39 9.38 -6.33
CA HIS A 184 -11.56 10.05 -5.73
C HIS A 184 -12.01 9.41 -4.40
N ALA A 185 -11.05 8.87 -3.64
CA ALA A 185 -11.33 8.20 -2.38
C ALA A 185 -12.07 9.09 -1.37
N TYR A 186 -11.78 10.38 -1.36
CA TYR A 186 -12.44 11.34 -0.49
C TYR A 186 -13.93 11.50 -0.84
N GLU A 187 -14.29 11.49 -2.12
CA GLU A 187 -15.68 11.47 -2.56
C GLU A 187 -16.37 10.15 -2.18
N CYS A 188 -15.67 9.02 -2.36
CA CYS A 188 -16.19 7.67 -2.10
C CYS A 188 -16.47 7.37 -0.63
N THR A 189 -15.42 7.46 0.18
CA THR A 189 -15.35 6.90 1.53
C THR A 189 -14.80 7.90 2.53
N LYS A 190 -14.55 9.16 2.10
CA LYS A 190 -13.84 10.18 2.90
C LYS A 190 -12.40 9.77 3.24
N SER A 191 -11.84 8.84 2.46
CA SER A 191 -10.45 8.39 2.57
C SER A 191 -9.47 9.36 1.89
N ASN A 192 -8.17 9.13 2.10
CA ASN A 192 -7.11 9.88 1.45
C ASN A 192 -6.78 9.29 0.07
N ASN A 193 -6.99 10.07 -1.00
CA ASN A 193 -6.80 9.63 -2.39
C ASN A 193 -5.40 9.03 -2.63
N ILE A 194 -4.34 9.67 -2.12
CA ILE A 194 -2.96 9.19 -2.29
C ILE A 194 -2.73 7.85 -1.57
N SER A 195 -3.32 7.66 -0.38
CA SER A 195 -3.20 6.40 0.35
C SER A 195 -3.95 5.27 -0.35
N GLU A 196 -5.18 5.51 -0.78
CA GLU A 196 -5.99 4.50 -1.48
C GLU A 196 -5.38 4.14 -2.83
N ASP A 197 -4.92 5.13 -3.59
CA ASP A 197 -4.28 4.89 -4.87
C ASP A 197 -2.99 4.08 -4.75
N PHE A 198 -2.21 4.27 -3.67
CA PHE A 198 -1.04 3.44 -3.42
C PHE A 198 -1.46 1.98 -3.19
N ALA A 199 -2.48 1.77 -2.34
CA ALA A 199 -3.01 0.43 -2.06
C ALA A 199 -3.58 -0.24 -3.32
N GLU A 200 -4.34 0.50 -4.14
CA GLU A 200 -4.84 0.05 -5.45
C GLU A 200 -3.67 -0.34 -6.37
N THR A 201 -2.62 0.49 -6.45
CA THR A 201 -1.43 0.21 -7.26
C THR A 201 -0.79 -1.13 -6.90
N ILE A 202 -0.59 -1.41 -5.60
CA ILE A 202 -0.08 -2.71 -5.13
C ILE A 202 -1.06 -3.85 -5.46
N ALA A 203 -2.37 -3.62 -5.26
CA ALA A 203 -3.41 -4.60 -5.49
C ALA A 203 -3.50 -5.05 -6.94
N TYR A 204 -3.55 -4.12 -7.91
CA TYR A 204 -3.61 -4.48 -9.33
C TYR A 204 -2.27 -4.94 -9.88
N TYR A 205 -1.14 -4.46 -9.33
CA TYR A 205 0.17 -4.98 -9.72
C TYR A 205 0.28 -6.47 -9.39
N LEU A 206 -0.18 -6.86 -8.20
CA LEU A 206 -0.20 -8.24 -7.78
C LEU A 206 -1.42 -9.02 -8.29
N ASN A 207 -2.37 -8.41 -9.01
CA ASN A 207 -3.55 -9.11 -9.56
C ASN A 207 -3.87 -8.60 -10.99
N PRO A 208 -2.95 -8.68 -11.96
CA PRO A 208 -3.09 -8.00 -13.26
C PRO A 208 -4.29 -8.51 -14.09
N GLU A 209 -4.73 -9.74 -13.86
CA GLU A 209 -5.85 -10.35 -14.58
C GLU A 209 -7.22 -10.06 -13.93
N THR A 210 -7.26 -9.46 -12.74
CA THR A 210 -8.52 -9.22 -12.04
C THR A 210 -9.40 -8.27 -12.84
N LYS A 211 -10.72 -8.52 -12.81
CA LYS A 211 -11.73 -7.62 -13.37
C LYS A 211 -12.62 -6.97 -12.32
N LEU A 212 -12.28 -7.16 -11.05
CA LEU A 212 -13.03 -6.65 -9.91
C LEU A 212 -12.48 -5.30 -9.43
N GLN A 213 -13.25 -4.61 -8.60
CA GLN A 213 -12.86 -3.38 -7.90
C GLN A 213 -12.98 -3.57 -6.39
N THR A 214 -12.09 -2.92 -5.64
CA THR A 214 -12.06 -2.96 -4.17
C THR A 214 -13.24 -2.23 -3.55
N VAL A 215 -13.67 -1.11 -4.16
CA VAL A 215 -14.83 -0.31 -3.74
C VAL A 215 -15.72 0.00 -4.94
N LEU A 216 -17.03 -0.23 -4.81
CA LEU A 216 -18.04 0.15 -5.81
C LEU A 216 -18.30 1.66 -5.74
N CYS A 217 -17.42 2.45 -6.37
CA CYS A 217 -17.52 3.91 -6.33
C CYS A 217 -17.66 4.57 -7.69
N SER A 218 -17.48 3.82 -8.78
CA SER A 218 -17.76 4.27 -10.15
C SER A 218 -18.67 3.27 -10.86
N PRO A 219 -19.71 3.76 -11.56
CA PRO A 219 -20.55 2.90 -12.41
C PRO A 219 -19.82 2.43 -13.69
N ASP A 220 -18.80 3.16 -14.14
CA ASP A 220 -18.08 2.91 -15.41
C ASP A 220 -16.67 2.31 -15.16
N TYR A 221 -16.58 1.39 -14.20
CA TYR A 221 -15.29 0.82 -13.81
C TYR A 221 -14.67 -0.04 -14.91
N HIS A 222 -13.43 0.28 -15.27
CA HIS A 222 -12.55 -0.56 -16.08
C HIS A 222 -11.32 -0.94 -15.25
N PRO A 223 -11.00 -2.24 -15.12
CA PRO A 223 -9.79 -2.70 -14.44
C PRO A 223 -8.53 -2.14 -15.12
N PRO A 224 -7.60 -1.52 -14.37
CA PRO A 224 -6.44 -0.90 -14.97
C PRO A 224 -5.46 -1.95 -15.50
N ASN A 225 -4.93 -1.74 -16.71
CA ASN A 225 -3.70 -2.40 -17.13
C ASN A 225 -2.53 -1.52 -16.69
N LEU A 226 -2.02 -1.72 -15.46
CA LEU A 226 -0.98 -0.86 -14.89
C LEU A 226 0.23 -0.68 -15.81
N ARG A 227 0.64 -1.73 -16.54
CA ARG A 227 1.83 -1.66 -17.38
C ARG A 227 1.63 -0.74 -18.59
N GLU A 228 0.44 -0.72 -19.16
CA GLU A 228 0.11 0.03 -20.38
C GLU A 228 -0.45 1.41 -20.06
N ASP A 229 -1.38 1.47 -19.10
CA ASP A 229 -2.16 2.67 -18.79
C ASP A 229 -1.49 3.57 -17.73
N PHE A 230 -0.71 2.98 -16.81
CA PHE A 230 -0.11 3.66 -15.65
C PHE A 230 1.38 3.31 -15.44
N PRO A 231 2.25 3.54 -16.43
CA PRO A 231 3.64 3.09 -16.40
C PRO A 231 4.47 3.65 -15.23
N LEU A 232 4.19 4.86 -14.72
CA LEU A 232 4.88 5.39 -13.54
C LEU A 232 4.46 4.65 -12.27
N HIS A 233 3.17 4.36 -12.09
CA HIS A 233 2.69 3.50 -10.99
C HIS A 233 3.28 2.10 -11.08
N TYR A 234 3.27 1.50 -12.27
CA TYR A 234 3.88 0.19 -12.53
C TYR A 234 5.38 0.18 -12.14
N ASN A 235 6.13 1.21 -12.53
CA ASN A 235 7.56 1.31 -12.21
C ASN A 235 7.82 1.42 -10.71
N VAL A 236 6.97 2.14 -9.97
CA VAL A 236 7.04 2.21 -8.50
C VAL A 236 6.75 0.85 -7.90
N ALA A 237 5.65 0.19 -8.29
CA ALA A 237 5.29 -1.12 -7.78
C ALA A 237 6.37 -2.17 -8.07
N ASN A 238 6.92 -2.18 -9.29
CA ASN A 238 8.01 -3.07 -9.68
C ASN A 238 9.30 -2.80 -8.88
N TYR A 239 9.60 -1.54 -8.54
CA TYR A 239 10.75 -1.24 -7.69
C TYR A 239 10.58 -1.82 -6.28
N ILE A 240 9.39 -1.61 -5.68
CA ILE A 240 9.06 -2.03 -4.32
C ILE A 240 9.01 -3.55 -4.24
N LEU A 241 8.25 -4.18 -5.13
CA LEU A 241 7.93 -5.61 -5.06
C LEU A 241 8.89 -6.49 -5.86
N GLY A 242 9.63 -5.93 -6.81
CA GLY A 242 10.34 -6.70 -7.82
C GLY A 242 9.42 -7.18 -8.95
N ASN A 243 10.01 -7.86 -9.94
CA ASN A 243 9.28 -8.38 -11.09
C ASN A 243 8.23 -9.42 -10.65
N TYR A 244 7.01 -9.28 -11.18
CA TYR A 244 5.85 -10.14 -10.91
C TYR A 244 5.09 -10.49 -12.20
#